data_AF-A0A846ZXB5-F1
#
_entry.id   AF-A0A846ZXB5-F1
#
_cell.length_a   1.000
_cell.length_b   1.000
_cell.length_c   1.000
_cell.angle_alpha   90.00
_cell.angle_beta   90.00
_cell.angle_gamma   90.00
#
_symmetry.space_group_name_H-M   'P 1'
#
loop_
_entity.id
_entity.type
_entity.pdbx_description
1 polymer ?
#
loop_
_entity_poly.entity_id
_entity_poly.type
_entity_poly.pdbx_seq_one_letter_code
_entity_poly.pdbx_strand_id
1 'polypeptide(L)'
;MPQINRSGLETLLQIGRRDPTIAYFLQDQLLTFPAYASAIYQSEIYLSVIGKDSGDINEAERLDKKRTHAHNAVIASLDALNQLCEKNGIPPVYDGTVSESRPFRVEIADAVLAYVHEVLEKRTR
;
A
#
# COMPACT_ATOMS: atom_id res chain seq x y z
N MET A 1 15.89 -1.72 -5.65
CA MET A 1 14.47 -1.65 -6.02
C MET A 1 13.84 -0.54 -5.20
N PRO A 2 12.85 0.19 -5.74
CA PRO A 2 12.11 1.18 -4.97
C PRO A 2 11.54 0.60 -3.68
N GLN A 3 11.43 1.41 -2.64
CA GLN A 3 11.04 0.95 -1.31
C GLN A 3 10.26 2.03 -0.55
N ILE A 4 9.54 1.60 0.49
CA ILE A 4 8.97 2.52 1.47
C ILE A 4 10.09 3.04 2.37
N ASN A 5 10.43 4.32 2.22
CA ASN A 5 11.45 5.00 2.98
C ASN A 5 10.99 5.28 4.41
N ARG A 6 11.52 4.49 5.36
CA ARG A 6 11.23 4.62 6.78
C ARG A 6 11.58 5.99 7.35
N SER A 7 12.68 6.61 6.91
CA SER A 7 13.11 7.90 7.47
C SER A 7 12.10 9.02 7.16
N GLY A 8 11.56 9.06 5.94
CA GLY A 8 10.52 10.00 5.54
C GLY A 8 9.22 9.76 6.31
N LEU A 9 8.81 8.49 6.42
CA LEU A 9 7.61 8.10 7.14
C LEU A 9 7.70 8.42 8.65
N GLU A 10 8.84 8.11 9.30
CA GLU A 10 9.07 8.42 10.71
C GLU A 10 9.02 9.93 10.97
N THR A 11 9.57 10.73 10.06
CA THR A 11 9.53 12.19 10.16
C THR A 11 8.09 12.72 10.04
N LEU A 12 7.31 12.21 9.09
CA LEU A 12 5.88 12.52 9.00
C LEU A 12 5.11 12.14 10.26
N LEU A 13 5.38 10.95 10.82
CA LEU A 13 4.73 10.50 12.05
C LEU A 13 5.09 11.40 13.25
N GLN A 14 6.32 11.92 13.31
CA GLN A 14 6.71 12.89 14.35
C GLN A 14 5.96 14.22 14.20
N ILE A 15 5.71 14.68 12.97
CA ILE A 15 4.87 15.86 12.70
C ILE A 15 3.42 15.55 13.12
N GLY A 16 2.87 14.41 12.72
CA GLY A 16 1.52 13.98 13.09
C GLY A 16 1.29 13.85 14.59
N ARG A 17 2.31 13.51 15.39
CA ARG A 17 2.19 13.52 16.87
C ARG A 17 1.85 14.90 17.46
N ARG A 18 2.15 15.98 16.73
CA ARG A 18 1.90 17.36 17.17
C ARG A 18 0.65 17.97 16.51
N ASP A 19 0.18 17.39 15.41
CA ASP A 19 -1.00 17.84 14.66
C ASP A 19 -1.94 16.65 14.40
N PRO A 20 -3.08 16.59 15.12
CA PRO A 20 -4.09 15.53 14.93
C PRO A 20 -4.60 15.41 13.50
N THR A 21 -4.67 16.51 12.75
CA THR A 21 -5.14 16.52 11.35
C THR A 21 -4.19 15.71 10.48
N ILE A 22 -2.88 15.93 10.66
CA ILE A 22 -1.84 15.18 9.96
C ILE A 22 -1.84 13.73 10.43
N ALA A 23 -2.01 13.46 11.72
CA ALA A 23 -2.10 12.08 12.22
C ALA A 23 -3.24 11.28 11.56
N TYR A 24 -4.45 11.85 11.49
CA TYR A 24 -5.59 11.20 10.82
C TYR A 24 -5.32 10.98 9.34
N PHE A 25 -4.79 11.99 8.65
CA PHE A 25 -4.40 11.86 7.26
C PHE A 25 -3.40 10.71 7.04
N LEU A 26 -2.33 10.64 7.84
CA LEU A 26 -1.33 9.58 7.75
C LEU A 26 -1.93 8.20 8.00
N GLN A 27 -2.81 8.08 8.99
CA GLN A 27 -3.52 6.83 9.28
C GLN A 27 -4.34 6.38 8.08
N ASP A 28 -5.15 7.26 7.50
CA ASP A 28 -5.99 6.95 6.34
C ASP A 28 -5.14 6.48 5.14
N GLN A 29 -4.04 7.18 4.85
CA GLN A 29 -3.15 6.81 3.74
C GLN A 29 -2.46 5.47 4.00
N LEU A 30 -1.92 5.24 5.19
CA LEU A 30 -1.19 4.01 5.52
C LEU A 30 -2.10 2.78 5.58
N LEU A 31 -3.39 2.93 5.91
CA LEU A 31 -4.34 1.83 5.93
C LEU A 31 -4.69 1.28 4.54
N THR A 32 -4.38 2.01 3.46
CA THR A 32 -4.50 1.47 2.09
C THR A 32 -3.54 0.32 1.83
N PHE A 33 -2.37 0.30 2.49
CA PHE A 33 -1.33 -0.71 2.29
C PHE A 33 -1.80 -2.12 2.73
N PRO A 34 -2.27 -2.34 3.98
CA PRO A 34 -2.79 -3.64 4.38
C PRO A 34 -4.11 -3.98 3.66
N ALA A 35 -4.92 -2.99 3.24
CA ALA A 35 -6.10 -3.24 2.43
C ALA A 35 -5.75 -3.85 1.07
N TYR A 36 -4.69 -3.36 0.42
CA TYR A 36 -4.16 -3.94 -0.81
C TYR A 36 -3.57 -5.33 -0.59
N ALA A 37 -2.74 -5.52 0.43
CA ALA A 37 -2.20 -6.84 0.78
C ALA A 37 -3.30 -7.87 1.02
N SER A 38 -4.37 -7.49 1.74
CA SER A 38 -5.54 -8.33 1.96
C SER A 38 -6.28 -8.69 0.67
N ALA A 39 -6.43 -7.74 -0.27
CA ALA A 39 -7.03 -8.01 -1.56
C ALA A 39 -6.21 -9.01 -2.40
N ILE A 40 -4.87 -8.92 -2.33
CA ILE A 40 -3.98 -9.92 -2.93
C ILE A 40 -4.19 -11.28 -2.28
N TYR A 41 -4.11 -11.38 -0.95
CA TYR A 41 -4.27 -12.66 -0.26
C TYR A 41 -5.60 -13.34 -0.57
N GLN A 42 -6.70 -12.59 -0.61
CA GLN A 42 -8.01 -13.12 -1.00
C GLN A 42 -7.99 -13.66 -2.44
N SER A 43 -7.38 -12.92 -3.37
CA SER A 43 -7.25 -13.34 -4.77
C SER A 43 -6.39 -14.61 -4.90
N GLU A 44 -5.24 -14.65 -4.24
CA GLU A 44 -4.31 -15.78 -4.31
C GLU A 44 -4.88 -17.04 -3.66
N ILE A 45 -5.53 -16.92 -2.50
CA ILE A 45 -6.22 -18.05 -1.86
C ILE A 45 -7.34 -18.56 -2.76
N TYR A 46 -8.16 -17.67 -3.30
CA TYR A 46 -9.22 -18.09 -4.20
C TYR A 46 -8.66 -18.80 -5.43
N LEU A 47 -7.76 -18.17 -6.19
CA LEU A 47 -7.24 -18.73 -7.44
C LEU A 47 -6.41 -20.00 -7.24
N SER A 48 -5.59 -20.07 -6.18
CA SER A 48 -4.65 -21.17 -5.98
C SER A 48 -5.21 -22.33 -5.17
N VAL A 49 -6.17 -22.08 -4.27
CA VAL A 49 -6.70 -23.07 -3.32
C VAL A 49 -8.14 -23.47 -3.63
N ILE A 50 -9.03 -22.50 -3.88
CA ILE A 50 -10.49 -22.76 -4.01
C ILE A 50 -10.90 -22.96 -5.47
N GLY A 51 -10.42 -22.10 -6.36
CA GLY A 51 -10.82 -21.95 -7.75
C GLY A 51 -10.43 -23.12 -8.65
N LYS A 52 -9.53 -24.00 -8.18
CA LYS A 52 -9.22 -25.26 -8.86
C LYS A 52 -10.44 -26.18 -8.97
N ASP A 53 -11.35 -26.11 -8.01
CA ASP A 53 -12.51 -27.00 -7.94
C ASP A 53 -13.85 -26.27 -8.16
N SER A 54 -13.92 -24.94 -7.97
CA SER A 54 -15.18 -24.19 -8.02
C SER A 54 -15.63 -23.77 -9.43
N GLY A 55 -14.70 -23.45 -10.34
CA GLY A 55 -15.02 -22.93 -11.68
C GLY A 55 -15.80 -21.61 -11.73
N ASP A 56 -15.96 -20.90 -10.60
CA ASP A 56 -16.75 -19.67 -10.52
C ASP A 56 -15.91 -18.46 -11.00
N ILE A 57 -16.10 -18.15 -12.29
CA ILE A 57 -15.46 -17.04 -13.01
C ILE A 57 -15.89 -15.67 -12.46
N ASN A 58 -17.14 -15.54 -11.98
CA ASN A 58 -17.65 -14.26 -11.50
C ASN A 58 -16.91 -13.81 -10.24
N GLU A 59 -16.60 -14.76 -9.36
CA GLU A 59 -15.84 -14.49 -8.15
C GLU A 59 -14.38 -14.12 -8.45
N ALA A 60 -13.75 -14.79 -9.43
CA ALA A 60 -12.40 -14.43 -9.88
C ALA A 60 -12.35 -12.99 -10.43
N GLU A 61 -13.31 -12.60 -11.26
CA GLU A 61 -13.41 -11.23 -11.78
C GLU A 61 -13.66 -10.20 -10.67
N ARG A 62 -14.52 -10.54 -9.70
CA ARG A 62 -14.82 -9.67 -8.56
C ARG A 62 -13.56 -9.41 -7.73
N LEU A 63 -12.76 -10.44 -7.48
CA LEU A 63 -11.50 -10.34 -6.74
C LEU A 63 -10.45 -9.54 -7.51
N ASP A 64 -10.33 -9.73 -8.83
CA ASP A 64 -9.40 -8.96 -9.64
C ASP A 64 -9.75 -7.45 -9.66
N LYS A 65 -11.05 -7.12 -9.79
CA LYS A 65 -11.53 -5.72 -9.68
C LYS A 65 -11.22 -5.14 -8.30
N LYS A 66 -11.46 -5.90 -7.23
CA LYS A 66 -11.15 -5.47 -5.85
C LYS A 66 -9.65 -5.22 -5.67
N ARG A 67 -8.79 -6.12 -6.16
CA ARG A 67 -7.33 -5.97 -6.13
C ARG A 67 -6.87 -4.74 -6.90
N THR A 68 -7.41 -4.52 -8.10
CA THR A 68 -7.11 -3.34 -8.93
C THR A 68 -7.51 -2.04 -8.23
N HIS A 69 -8.70 -2.00 -7.65
CA HIS A 69 -9.18 -0.84 -6.90
C HIS A 69 -8.30 -0.52 -5.69
N ALA A 70 -7.96 -1.54 -4.89
CA ALA A 70 -7.10 -1.37 -3.73
C ALA A 70 -5.68 -0.90 -4.11
N HIS A 71 -5.14 -1.39 -5.23
CA HIS A 71 -3.86 -0.92 -5.74
C HIS A 71 -3.93 0.56 -6.18
N ASN A 72 -4.97 0.96 -6.89
CA ASN A 72 -5.11 2.36 -7.30
C ASN A 72 -5.21 3.30 -6.07
N ALA A 73 -5.85 2.84 -4.98
CA ALA A 73 -5.87 3.58 -3.72
C ALA A 73 -4.46 3.73 -3.12
N VAL A 74 -3.64 2.67 -3.14
CA VAL A 74 -2.23 2.74 -2.71
C VAL A 74 -1.43 3.76 -3.53
N ILE A 75 -1.59 3.77 -4.86
CA ILE A 75 -0.90 4.72 -5.74
C ILE A 75 -1.27 6.17 -5.36
N ALA A 76 -2.57 6.45 -5.19
CA ALA A 76 -3.04 7.77 -4.77
C ALA A 76 -2.51 8.15 -3.37
N SER A 77 -2.48 7.20 -2.43
CA SER A 77 -1.92 7.44 -1.09
C SER A 77 -0.43 7.72 -1.11
N LEU A 78 0.35 7.02 -1.93
CA LEU A 78 1.79 7.29 -2.06
C LEU A 78 2.05 8.67 -2.66
N ASP A 79 1.29 9.07 -3.68
CA ASP A 79 1.37 10.43 -4.24
C ASP A 79 1.06 11.49 -3.18
N ALA A 80 -0.05 11.32 -2.44
CA ALA A 80 -0.45 12.25 -1.39
C ALA A 80 0.57 12.34 -0.23
N LEU A 81 1.16 11.21 0.17
CA LEU A 81 2.22 11.16 1.18
C LEU A 81 3.49 11.85 0.68
N ASN A 82 3.90 11.59 -0.56
CA ASN A 82 5.09 12.22 -1.16
C ASN A 82 4.90 13.74 -1.32
N GLN A 83 3.71 14.21 -1.69
CA GLN A 83 3.39 15.64 -1.72
C GLN A 83 3.44 16.28 -0.32
N LEU A 84 2.99 15.56 0.72
CA LEU A 84 3.12 16.03 2.10
C LEU A 84 4.59 16.11 2.52
N CYS A 85 5.43 15.14 2.12
CA CYS A 85 6.87 15.18 2.34
C CYS A 85 7.51 16.41 1.67
N GLU A 86 7.18 16.66 0.40
CA GLU A 86 7.69 17.79 -0.36
C GLU A 86 7.37 19.13 0.32
N LYS A 87 6.12 19.32 0.76
CA LYS A 87 5.68 20.51 1.49
C LYS A 87 6.46 20.76 2.79
N ASN A 88 6.97 19.70 3.41
CA ASN A 88 7.73 19.78 4.66
C ASN A 88 9.26 19.72 4.44
N GLY A 89 9.72 19.65 3.18
CA GLY A 89 11.16 19.58 2.85
C GLY A 89 11.84 18.29 3.32
N ILE A 90 11.10 17.19 3.39
CA ILE A 90 11.62 15.89 3.85
C ILE A 90 11.64 14.86 2.71
N PRO A 91 12.46 13.79 2.81
CA PRO A 91 12.50 12.74 1.80
C PRO A 91 11.12 12.10 1.57
N PRO A 92 10.80 11.68 0.33
CA PRO A 92 9.52 11.04 0.02
C PRO A 92 9.36 9.71 0.77
N VAL A 93 8.10 9.31 1.02
CA VAL A 93 7.76 8.01 1.61
C VAL A 93 8.05 6.88 0.64
N TYR A 94 7.88 7.10 -0.67
CA TYR A 94 8.28 6.15 -1.71
C TYR A 94 9.28 6.80 -2.64
N ASP A 95 10.44 6.18 -2.82
CA ASP A 95 11.58 6.71 -3.58
C ASP A 95 11.56 6.34 -5.08
N GLY A 96 10.56 5.57 -5.51
CA GLY A 96 10.31 5.27 -6.92
C GLY A 96 9.31 6.20 -7.59
N THR A 97 8.98 5.91 -8.84
CA THR A 97 7.96 6.65 -9.60
C THR A 97 6.55 6.19 -9.22
N VAL A 98 5.71 7.14 -8.78
CA VAL A 98 4.29 6.87 -8.48
C VAL A 98 3.48 6.94 -9.78
N SER A 99 3.08 5.78 -10.33
CA SER A 99 2.34 5.70 -11.58
C SER A 99 1.53 4.41 -11.70
N GLU A 100 0.39 4.48 -12.39
CA GLU A 100 -0.41 3.31 -12.74
C GLU A 100 0.18 2.47 -13.88
N SER A 101 1.17 3.00 -14.59
CA SER A 101 1.80 2.33 -15.74
C SER A 101 2.76 1.24 -15.29
N ARG A 102 2.91 0.19 -16.11
CA ARG A 102 4.02 -0.77 -15.97
C ARG A 102 5.31 -0.12 -16.47
N PRO A 103 6.48 -0.31 -15.82
CA PRO A 103 6.75 -1.27 -14.73
C PRO A 103 6.43 -0.75 -13.31
N PHE A 104 6.23 0.56 -13.14
CA PHE A 104 6.12 1.22 -11.83
C PHE A 104 5.02 0.66 -10.93
N ARG A 105 3.88 0.28 -11.52
CA ARG A 105 2.79 -0.40 -10.80
C ARG A 105 3.27 -1.67 -10.08
N VAL A 106 4.17 -2.45 -10.69
CA VAL A 106 4.70 -3.67 -10.07
C VAL A 106 5.66 -3.32 -8.94
N GLU A 107 6.53 -2.34 -9.14
CA GLU A 107 7.48 -1.89 -8.12
C GLU A 107 6.78 -1.35 -6.87
N ILE A 108 5.68 -0.61 -7.04
CA ILE A 108 4.84 -0.13 -5.94
C ILE A 108 4.25 -1.32 -5.17
N ALA A 109 3.72 -2.32 -5.87
CA ALA A 109 3.16 -3.50 -5.23
C ALA A 109 4.20 -4.23 -4.38
N ASP A 110 5.39 -4.46 -4.94
CA ASP A 110 6.49 -5.15 -4.26
C ASP A 110 6.95 -4.37 -3.01
N ALA A 111 7.13 -3.04 -3.12
CA ALA A 111 7.54 -2.19 -2.02
C ALA A 111 6.51 -2.19 -0.87
N VAL A 112 5.22 -2.10 -1.20
CA VAL A 112 4.13 -2.04 -0.22
C VAL A 112 3.94 -3.39 0.48
N LEU A 113 4.03 -4.50 -0.26
CA LEU A 113 3.97 -5.84 0.33
C LEU A 113 5.15 -6.10 1.27
N ALA A 114 6.37 -5.71 0.87
CA ALA A 114 7.55 -5.81 1.72
C ALA A 114 7.37 -5.02 3.02
N TYR A 115 6.85 -3.80 2.93
CA TYR A 115 6.56 -2.98 4.11
C TYR A 115 5.50 -3.61 5.04
N VAL A 116 4.37 -4.07 4.49
CA VAL A 116 3.31 -4.71 5.29
C VAL A 116 3.84 -5.96 5.99
N HIS A 117 4.63 -6.77 5.29
CA HIS A 117 5.26 -7.96 5.87
C HIS A 117 6.18 -7.59 7.05
N GLU A 118 7.05 -6.60 6.87
CA GLU A 118 7.97 -6.14 7.92
C GLU A 118 7.21 -5.63 9.17
N VAL A 119 6.10 -4.92 8.98
CA VAL A 119 5.25 -4.45 10.09
C VAL A 119 4.65 -5.64 10.86
N LEU A 120 4.17 -6.67 10.15
CA LEU A 120 3.58 -7.86 10.76
C LEU A 120 4.61 -8.75 11.48
N GLU A 121 5.84 -8.82 10.98
CA GLU A 121 6.95 -9.50 11.65
C GLU A 121 7.29 -8.85 12.99
N LYS A 122 7.24 -7.52 13.05
CA LYS A 122 7.53 -6.70 14.24
C LYS A 122 6.31 -6.43 15.13
N ARG A 123 5.19 -7.13 14.92
CA ARG A 123 3.94 -6.92 15.65
C ARG A 123 4.13 -7.00 17.17
N THR A 124 3.42 -6.15 17.90
CA THR A 124 3.33 -6.20 19.35
C THR A 124 2.69 -7.53 19.79
N ARG A 125 3.22 -8.13 20.86
CA ARG A 125 2.71 -9.37 21.47
C ARG A 125 2.02 -9.06 22.79
#